data_AF-A0A379SGW9-F1
#
_entry.id   AF-A0A379SGW9-F1
#
_cell.length_a   1.000
_cell.length_b   1.000
_cell.length_c   1.000
_cell.angle_alpha   90.00
_cell.angle_beta   90.00
_cell.angle_gamma   90.00
#
_symmetry.space_group_name_H-M   'P 1'
#
loop_
_entity.id
_entity.type
_entity.pdbx_description
1 polymer ?
#
loop_
_entity_poly.entity_id
_entity_poly.type
_entity_poly.pdbx_seq_one_letter_code
_entity_poly.pdbx_strand_id
1 'polypeptide(L)'
;MPEFFSFINEILWGSVMIYLLLGAGCWFTWRTGFIQFRYIRQFSRSLKGSLSPQPGGLTSFQALCTSLAARIGSGNLAGVALAIAAGGPGAVFWM
;
A
#
# COMPACT_ATOMS: atom_id res chain seq x y z
N MET A 1 -5.36 -33.87 -12.38
CA MET A 1 -4.28 -32.86 -12.40
C MET A 1 -4.75 -31.41 -12.25
N PRO A 2 -5.88 -30.93 -12.83
CA PRO A 2 -6.31 -29.54 -12.62
C PRO A 2 -6.73 -29.24 -11.18
N GLU A 3 -7.34 -30.21 -10.49
CA GLU A 3 -7.77 -30.10 -9.08
C GLU A 3 -6.63 -29.75 -8.12
N PHE A 4 -5.43 -30.33 -8.33
CA PHE A 4 -4.27 -30.05 -7.49
C PHE A 4 -3.74 -28.62 -7.66
N PHE A 5 -3.72 -28.12 -8.90
CA PHE A 5 -3.34 -26.74 -9.18
C PHE A 5 -4.39 -25.76 -8.67
N SER A 6 -5.68 -26.11 -8.74
CA SER A 6 -6.77 -25.30 -8.20
C SER A 6 -6.65 -25.15 -6.69
N PHE A 7 -6.41 -26.25 -5.97
CA PHE A 7 -6.20 -26.26 -4.52
C PHE A 7 -5.03 -25.37 -4.08
N ILE A 8 -3.89 -25.46 -4.77
CA ILE A 8 -2.73 -24.60 -4.48
C ILE A 8 -3.07 -23.13 -4.76
N ASN A 9 -3.78 -22.84 -5.85
CA ASN A 9 -4.16 -21.48 -6.21
C ASN A 9 -5.06 -20.85 -5.14
N GLU A 10 -6.09 -21.57 -4.70
CA GLU A 10 -7.05 -21.09 -3.70
C GLU A 10 -6.40 -20.81 -2.35
N ILE A 11 -5.46 -21.65 -1.92
CA ILE A 11 -4.70 -21.45 -0.68
C ILE A 11 -3.76 -20.25 -0.80
N LEU A 12 -2.96 -20.20 -1.88
CA LEU A 12 -1.95 -19.16 -2.06
C LEU A 12 -2.58 -17.79 -2.28
N TRP A 13 -3.56 -17.67 -3.17
CA TRP A 13 -4.19 -16.40 -3.54
C TRP A 13 -5.38 -16.01 -2.66
N GLY A 14 -5.92 -16.95 -1.89
CA GLY A 14 -6.94 -16.69 -0.89
C GLY A 14 -6.31 -16.32 0.46
N SER A 15 -6.51 -17.19 1.44
CA SER A 15 -6.26 -16.87 2.84
C SER A 15 -4.78 -16.64 3.16
N VAL A 16 -3.85 -17.38 2.55
CA VAL A 16 -2.42 -17.31 2.91
C VAL A 16 -1.81 -15.97 2.54
N MET A 17 -2.09 -15.46 1.33
CA MET A 17 -1.62 -14.13 0.90
C MET A 17 -2.07 -13.05 1.90
N ILE A 18 -3.35 -13.06 2.28
CA ILE A 18 -3.93 -12.04 3.17
C ILE A 18 -3.24 -12.06 4.53
N TYR A 19 -3.11 -13.24 5.16
CA TYR A 19 -2.47 -13.35 6.47
C TYR A 19 -0.98 -13.02 6.41
N LEU A 20 -0.28 -13.40 5.33
CA LEU A 20 1.14 -13.12 5.15
C LEU A 20 1.39 -11.62 4.99
N LEU A 21 0.60 -10.92 4.18
CA LEU A 21 0.74 -9.47 3.99
C LEU A 21 0.43 -8.70 5.28
N LEU A 22 -0.64 -9.07 5.98
CA LEU A 22 -1.01 -8.43 7.24
C LEU A 22 0.06 -8.70 8.32
N GLY A 23 0.53 -9.94 8.42
CA GLY A 23 1.60 -10.34 9.34
C GLY A 23 2.92 -9.63 9.05
N ALA A 24 3.32 -9.54 7.78
CA ALA A 24 4.50 -8.80 7.36
C ALA A 24 4.36 -7.29 7.69
N GLY A 25 3.21 -6.69 7.43
CA GLY A 25 2.93 -5.30 7.78
C GLY A 25 3.05 -5.02 9.27
N CYS A 26 2.45 -5.86 10.11
CA CYS A 26 2.58 -5.79 11.57
C CYS A 26 4.04 -5.99 12.02
N TRP A 27 4.74 -6.96 11.45
CA TRP A 27 6.13 -7.26 11.77
C TRP A 27 7.07 -6.09 11.42
N PHE A 28 6.96 -5.53 10.22
CA PHE A 28 7.72 -4.36 9.81
C PHE A 28 7.38 -3.13 10.67
N THR A 29 6.11 -2.95 11.02
CA THR A 29 5.67 -1.86 11.90
C THR A 29 6.34 -1.95 13.28
N TRP A 30 6.34 -3.14 13.89
CA TRP A 30 6.98 -3.34 15.19
C TRP A 30 8.51 -3.18 15.09
N ARG A 31 9.15 -3.84 14.11
CA ARG A 31 10.61 -3.84 13.94
C ARG A 31 11.18 -2.47 13.64
N THR A 32 10.44 -1.63 12.91
CA THR A 32 10.88 -0.27 12.57
C THR A 32 10.52 0.77 13.66
N GLY A 33 9.89 0.34 14.76
CA GLY A 33 9.50 1.21 15.86
C GLY A 33 8.40 2.19 15.47
N PHE A 34 7.37 1.72 14.77
CA PHE A 34 6.22 2.51 14.34
C PHE A 34 6.63 3.71 13.47
N ILE A 35 7.49 3.45 12.49
CA ILE A 35 8.13 4.47 11.66
C ILE A 35 7.12 5.38 10.95
N GLN A 36 5.98 4.82 10.54
CA GLN A 36 4.88 5.55 9.90
C GLN A 36 4.35 6.69 10.76
N PHE A 37 4.30 6.53 12.09
CA PHE A 37 3.84 7.58 13.01
C PHE A 37 5.00 8.50 13.43
N ARG A 38 6.21 7.96 13.58
CA ARG A 38 7.39 8.73 13.98
C ARG A 38 7.82 9.75 12.92
N TYR A 39 7.82 9.36 11.65
CA TYR A 39 8.35 10.20 10.56
C TYR A 39 7.29 11.00 9.81
N ILE A 40 5.99 10.86 10.09
CA ILE A 40 4.93 11.61 9.38
C ILE A 40 5.19 13.13 9.39
N ARG A 41 5.72 13.66 10.50
CA ARG A 41 6.06 15.08 10.66
C ARG A 41 7.37 15.46 9.97
N GLN A 42 8.34 14.54 9.92
CA GLN A 42 9.61 14.77 9.25
C GLN A 42 9.44 14.71 7.73
N PHE A 43 8.59 13.80 7.25
CA PHE A 43 8.25 13.64 5.84
C PHE A 43 7.75 14.95 5.22
N SER A 44 6.80 15.64 5.86
CA SER A 44 6.28 16.92 5.35
C SER A 44 7.34 18.02 5.32
N ARG A 45 8.27 18.03 6.27
CA ARG A 45 9.43 18.95 6.28
C ARG A 45 10.40 18.64 5.16
N SER A 46 10.72 17.36 4.93
CA SER A 46 11.60 16.91 3.84
C SER A 46 11.01 17.20 2.46
N LEU A 47 9.68 17.07 2.30
CA LEU A 47 9.00 17.41 1.05
C LEU A 47 9.09 18.90 0.73
N LYS A 48 8.92 19.78 1.74
CA LYS A 48 9.06 21.24 1.61
C LYS A 48 10.51 21.68 1.41
N GLY A 49 11.48 20.97 2.00
CA GLY A 49 12.91 21.29 1.86
C GLY A 49 13.52 20.89 0.51
N SER A 50 12.85 20.02 -0.25
CA SER A 50 13.34 19.49 -1.53
C SER A 50 12.90 20.29 -2.76
N LEU A 51 12.49 21.55 -2.59
CA LEU A 51 11.98 22.41 -3.67
C LEU A 51 13.04 22.75 -4.73
N SER A 52 14.33 22.68 -4.38
CA SER A 52 15.44 22.85 -5.33
C SER A 52 15.91 21.49 -5.85
N PRO A 53 15.81 21.21 -7.17
CA PRO A 53 16.34 19.99 -7.76
C PRO A 53 17.86 19.92 -7.58
N GLN A 54 18.38 18.77 -7.15
CA GLN A 54 19.81 18.50 -7.27
C GLN A 54 20.16 18.26 -8.76
N PRO A 55 21.38 18.61 -9.21
CA PRO A 55 21.75 18.44 -10.62
C PRO A 55 21.59 16.98 -11.05
N GLY A 56 20.70 16.73 -12.02
CA GLY A 56 20.49 15.40 -12.61
C GLY A 56 19.40 14.51 -11.97
N GLY A 57 18.61 15.00 -11.00
CA GLY A 57 17.62 14.19 -10.29
C GLY A 57 16.21 14.80 -10.17
N LEU A 58 15.22 13.95 -9.89
CA LEU A 58 13.87 14.37 -9.50
C LEU A 58 13.87 14.91 -8.07
N THR A 59 13.04 15.92 -7.81
CA THR A 59 12.77 16.38 -6.44
C THR A 59 12.03 15.31 -5.63
N SER A 60 12.16 15.33 -4.31
CA SER A 60 11.44 14.39 -3.42
C SER A 60 9.92 14.45 -3.61
N PHE A 61 9.39 15.65 -3.91
CA PHE A 61 7.98 15.83 -4.23
C PHE A 61 7.60 15.20 -5.58
N GLN A 62 8.42 15.39 -6.62
CA GLN A 62 8.18 14.74 -7.92
C GLN A 62 8.23 13.22 -7.81
N ALA A 63 9.22 12.67 -7.10
CA ALA A 63 9.30 11.22 -6.88
C ALA A 63 8.07 10.68 -6.14
N LEU A 64 7.57 11.42 -5.14
CA LEU A 64 6.31 11.09 -4.46
C LEU A 64 5.14 11.11 -5.44
N CYS A 65 4.97 12.18 -6.21
CA CYS A 65 3.89 12.31 -7.20
C CYS A 65 3.95 11.18 -8.24
N THR A 66 5.12 10.82 -8.74
CA THR A 66 5.30 9.69 -9.66
C THR A 66 4.89 8.38 -9.00
N SER A 67 5.31 8.14 -7.75
CA SER A 67 4.93 6.91 -7.02
C SER A 67 3.42 6.83 -6.72
N LEU A 68 2.77 7.97 -6.43
CA LEU A 68 1.34 8.05 -6.21
C LEU A 68 0.57 7.81 -7.51
N ALA A 69 0.99 8.45 -8.61
CA ALA A 69 0.39 8.24 -9.92
C ALA A 69 0.47 6.78 -10.38
N ALA A 70 1.55 6.07 -10.06
CA ALA A 70 1.70 4.65 -10.38
C ALA A 70 0.78 3.72 -9.55
N ARG A 71 0.30 4.17 -8.39
CA ARG A 71 -0.52 3.36 -7.47
C ARG A 71 -1.99 3.76 -7.45
N ILE A 72 -2.31 4.99 -7.83
CA ILE A 72 -3.69 5.49 -7.93
C ILE A 72 -4.17 5.24 -9.35
N GLY A 73 -5.16 4.37 -9.50
CA GLY A 73 -5.77 4.05 -10.78
C GLY A 73 -7.27 3.77 -10.66
N SER A 74 -7.93 3.67 -11.81
CA SER A 74 -9.36 3.33 -11.89
C SER A 74 -9.69 2.00 -11.20
N GLY A 75 -8.76 1.02 -11.27
CA GLY A 75 -8.91 -0.28 -10.61
C GLY A 75 -9.04 -0.18 -9.09
N ASN A 76 -8.27 0.69 -8.44
CA ASN A 76 -8.38 0.87 -6.99
C ASN A 76 -9.71 1.53 -6.61
N LEU A 77 -10.16 2.54 -7.37
CA LEU A 77 -11.45 3.19 -7.14
C LEU A 77 -12.63 2.22 -7.34
N ALA A 78 -12.61 1.45 -8.42
CA ALA A 78 -13.62 0.42 -8.68
C ALA A 78 -13.60 -0.68 -7.62
N GLY A 79 -12.41 -1.10 -7.17
CA GLY A 79 -12.25 -2.07 -6.10
C GLY A 79 -12.82 -1.57 -4.77
N VAL A 80 -12.58 -0.31 -4.41
CA VAL A 80 -13.17 0.31 -3.22
C VAL A 80 -14.70 0.37 -3.33
N ALA A 81 -15.23 0.80 -4.47
CA ALA A 81 -16.67 0.84 -4.70
C ALA A 81 -17.31 -0.55 -4.58
N LEU A 82 -16.68 -1.58 -5.18
CA LEU A 82 -17.16 -2.96 -5.09
C LEU A 82 -17.08 -3.49 -3.66
N ALA A 83 -16.00 -3.21 -2.93
CA ALA A 83 -15.84 -3.64 -1.55
C ALA A 83 -16.89 -3.01 -0.62
N ILE A 84 -17.23 -1.74 -0.82
CA ILE A 84 -18.30 -1.07 -0.06
C ILE A 84 -19.67 -1.63 -0.47
N ALA A 85 -19.91 -1.85 -1.77
CA ALA A 85 -21.19 -2.37 -2.26
C ALA A 85 -21.45 -3.81 -1.79
N ALA A 86 -20.41 -4.66 -1.79
CA ALA A 86 -20.52 -6.07 -1.41
C ALA A 86 -20.36 -6.31 0.10
N GLY A 87 -19.46 -5.59 0.77
CA GLY A 87 -19.10 -5.77 2.18
C GLY A 87 -19.71 -4.75 3.14
N GLY A 88 -20.43 -3.74 2.62
CA GLY A 88 -20.99 -2.65 3.40
C GLY A 88 -19.96 -1.58 3.80
N PRO A 89 -20.39 -0.55 4.55
CA PRO A 89 -19.54 0.60 4.89
C PRO A 89 -18.33 0.24 5.77
N GLY A 90 -18.39 -0.90 6.49
CA GLY A 90 -17.27 -1.40 7.31
C GLY A 90 -16.03 -1.78 6.50
N ALA A 91 -16.16 -2.01 5.19
CA ALA A 91 -15.02 -2.32 4.31
C ALA A 91 -13.97 -1.19 4.29
N VAL A 92 -14.39 0.06 4.49
CA VAL A 92 -13.50 1.23 4.50
C VAL A 92 -12.52 1.19 5.67
N PHE A 93 -12.90 0.60 6.82
CA PHE A 93 -12.02 0.49 7.97
C PHE A 93 -10.86 -0.48 7.75
N TRP A 94 -11.05 -1.49 6.89
CA TRP A 94 -10.07 -2.55 6.65
C TRP A 94 -9.12 -2.26 5.48
N MET A 95 -9.31 -1.14 4.76
CA MET A 95 -8.41 -0.65 3.71
C MET A 95 -7.28 0.19 4.29
#